data_AF-A0A5Q0BFU1-F1
#
_entry.id   AF-A0A5Q0BFU1-F1
#
_cell.length_a   1.000
_cell.length_b   1.000
_cell.length_c   1.000
_cell.angle_alpha   90.00
_cell.angle_beta   90.00
_cell.angle_gamma   90.00
#
_symmetry.space_group_name_H-M   'P 1'
#
loop_
_entity.id
_entity.type
_entity.pdbx_description
1 polymer ?
#
loop_
_entity_poly.entity_id
_entity_poly.type
_entity_poly.pdbx_seq_one_letter_code
_entity_poly.pdbx_strand_id
1 'polypeptide(L)'
;MMLFTRYLLLFAVVTGLTINATVCLALEPAITGVVLLHGKGADPESLQPLGETLKTAGFSIEVPLLPWSGSANYSQPYQKAVKEIAGAISRLRAQGARRIVVAGHSLGGNAALRWATTDERLAAAVLLAPAHFPEGDTALKLAGESVTKAREILRAKSANQTSDFVEVPSGKTLLLPAAVYLS
;
A
#
# COMPACT_ATOMS: atom_id res chain seq x y z
N MET A 1 -16.55 30.11 -6.26
CA MET A 1 -16.74 30.06 -4.80
C MET A 1 -16.97 28.60 -4.43
N MET A 2 -15.96 28.00 -3.81
CA MET A 2 -15.81 26.66 -3.19
C MET A 2 -16.88 25.57 -3.49
N LEU A 3 -16.50 24.58 -4.30
CA LEU A 3 -17.07 23.22 -4.29
C LEU A 3 -16.17 22.31 -3.46
N PHE A 4 -16.57 22.03 -2.22
CA PHE A 4 -16.27 20.78 -1.51
C PHE A 4 -17.63 20.11 -1.33
N THR A 5 -17.83 18.82 -1.62
CA THR A 5 -17.31 17.75 -0.78
C THR A 5 -17.38 16.40 -1.55
N ARG A 6 -16.24 15.70 -1.58
CA ARG A 6 -16.02 14.38 -2.19
C ARG A 6 -16.26 13.31 -1.11
N TYR A 7 -16.98 12.24 -1.39
CA TYR A 7 -16.90 11.01 -0.58
C TYR A 7 -17.10 9.75 -1.42
N LEU A 8 -16.23 8.77 -1.19
CA LEU A 8 -16.51 7.35 -1.39
C LEU A 8 -15.95 6.60 -0.17
N LEU A 9 -16.84 5.96 0.58
CA LEU A 9 -16.54 4.98 1.64
C LEU A 9 -17.12 3.65 1.16
N LEU A 10 -16.27 2.64 0.95
CA LEU A 10 -16.71 1.26 0.75
C LEU A 10 -16.45 0.49 2.03
N PHE A 11 -17.50 0.24 2.82
CA PHE A 11 -17.52 -0.83 3.80
C PHE A 11 -18.09 -2.07 3.11
N ALA A 12 -17.25 -3.06 2.81
CA ALA A 12 -17.74 -4.40 2.56
C ALA A 12 -18.04 -5.05 3.92
N VAL A 13 -19.25 -4.83 4.45
CA VAL A 13 -19.82 -5.70 5.49
C VAL A 13 -20.44 -6.88 4.77
N VAL A 14 -19.90 -8.08 5.00
CA VAL A 14 -20.54 -9.32 4.55
C VAL A 14 -21.75 -9.55 5.46
N THR A 15 -22.91 -9.06 5.04
CA THR A 15 -24.21 -9.52 5.54
C THR A 15 -25.02 -10.00 4.33
N GLY A 16 -25.22 -11.31 4.23
CA GLY A 16 -26.32 -11.98 3.53
C GLY A 16 -26.65 -11.55 2.09
N LEU A 17 -26.40 -12.46 1.14
CA LEU A 17 -27.03 -12.61 -0.17
C LEU A 17 -27.35 -11.33 -1.00
N THR A 18 -26.66 -11.24 -2.15
CA THR A 18 -26.81 -10.31 -3.28
C THR A 18 -26.06 -8.98 -3.14
N ILE A 19 -24.93 -8.88 -3.84
CA ILE A 19 -24.28 -7.62 -4.15
C ILE A 19 -24.98 -7.05 -5.39
N ASN A 20 -26.01 -6.25 -5.20
CA ASN A 20 -26.46 -5.34 -6.25
C ASN A 20 -25.57 -4.09 -6.19
N ALA A 21 -24.43 -4.14 -6.85
CA ALA A 21 -23.60 -2.96 -7.06
C ALA A 21 -24.11 -2.23 -8.31
N THR A 22 -24.81 -1.12 -8.13
CA THR A 22 -24.97 -0.14 -9.21
C THR A 22 -24.88 1.27 -8.65
N VAL A 23 -23.65 1.79 -8.65
CA VAL A 23 -23.36 3.19 -8.99
C VAL A 23 -22.17 3.14 -9.95
N CYS A 24 -22.46 3.29 -11.24
CA CYS A 24 -21.49 3.39 -12.32
C CYS A 24 -20.73 4.72 -12.22
N LEU A 25 -19.59 4.74 -11.53
CA LEU A 25 -18.41 5.23 -12.23
C LEU A 25 -17.99 4.05 -13.10
N ALA A 26 -18.52 3.97 -14.33
CA ALA A 26 -18.02 2.98 -15.28
C ALA A 26 -16.58 3.38 -15.58
N LEU A 27 -15.64 2.92 -14.76
CA LEU A 27 -14.24 2.89 -15.13
C LEU A 27 -14.22 2.11 -16.43
N GLU A 28 -14.03 2.82 -17.53
CA GLU A 28 -13.88 2.21 -18.84
C GLU A 28 -12.62 1.34 -18.79
N PRO A 29 -12.73 0.00 -18.80
CA PRO A 29 -11.59 -0.86 -18.49
C PRO A 29 -10.43 -0.62 -19.45
N ALA A 30 -10.74 -0.43 -20.73
CA ALA A 30 -9.77 -0.22 -21.81
C ALA A 30 -8.83 0.99 -21.61
N ILE A 31 -9.23 1.99 -20.82
CA ILE A 31 -8.38 3.16 -20.51
C ILE A 31 -8.07 3.29 -19.02
N THR A 32 -8.36 2.25 -18.23
CA THR A 32 -8.13 2.24 -16.79
C THR A 32 -7.02 1.27 -16.43
N GLY A 33 -5.96 1.81 -15.84
CA GLY A 33 -4.88 1.05 -15.23
C GLY A 33 -5.12 0.88 -13.74
N VAL A 34 -4.84 -0.30 -13.20
CA VAL A 34 -4.90 -0.59 -11.76
C VAL A 34 -3.53 -1.04 -11.26
N VAL A 35 -3.02 -0.35 -10.24
CA VAL A 35 -1.88 -0.84 -9.46
C VAL A 35 -2.41 -1.61 -8.26
N LEU A 36 -2.07 -2.91 -8.17
CA LEU A 36 -2.45 -3.78 -7.06
C LEU A 36 -1.31 -3.88 -6.04
N LEU A 37 -1.59 -3.56 -4.78
CA LEU A 37 -0.60 -3.53 -3.69
C LEU A 37 -0.85 -4.70 -2.73
N HIS A 38 0.11 -5.62 -2.66
CA HIS A 38 0.05 -6.78 -1.78
C HIS A 38 0.15 -6.40 -0.30
N GLY A 39 -0.34 -7.29 0.56
CA GLY A 39 -0.23 -7.16 2.00
C GLY A 39 1.18 -7.43 2.51
N LYS A 40 1.40 -7.13 3.79
CA LYS A 40 2.64 -7.43 4.48
C LYS A 40 2.97 -8.93 4.46
N GLY A 41 4.23 -9.26 4.19
CA GLY A 41 4.75 -10.64 4.18
C GLY A 41 4.24 -11.50 3.03
N ALA A 42 3.35 -10.98 2.18
CA ALA A 42 2.94 -11.58 0.94
C ALA A 42 3.79 -11.05 -0.22
N ASP A 43 3.77 -11.73 -1.35
CA ASP A 43 4.41 -11.30 -2.60
C ASP A 43 3.33 -10.98 -3.67
N PRO A 44 3.68 -10.33 -4.79
CA PRO A 44 2.74 -9.96 -5.87
C PRO A 44 1.81 -11.10 -6.32
N GLU A 45 2.31 -12.34 -6.31
CA GLU A 45 1.61 -13.57 -6.67
C GLU A 45 0.35 -13.79 -5.81
N SER A 46 0.33 -13.30 -4.57
CA SER A 46 -0.86 -13.38 -3.71
C SER A 46 -2.08 -12.66 -4.27
N LEU A 47 -1.88 -11.71 -5.18
CA LEU A 47 -2.94 -10.96 -5.85
C LEU A 47 -3.18 -11.43 -7.28
N GLN A 48 -2.50 -12.48 -7.75
CA GLN A 48 -2.63 -12.99 -9.11
C GLN A 48 -4.09 -13.31 -9.49
N PRO A 49 -4.90 -14.03 -8.68
CA PRO A 49 -6.28 -14.34 -9.07
C PRO A 49 -7.14 -13.10 -9.29
N LEU A 50 -6.96 -12.07 -8.45
CA LEU A 50 -7.64 -10.79 -8.60
C LEU A 50 -7.14 -10.04 -9.84
N GLY A 51 -5.83 -10.00 -10.05
CA GLY A 51 -5.22 -9.38 -11.22
C GLY A 51 -5.69 -9.99 -12.54
N GLU A 52 -5.77 -11.32 -12.63
CA GLU A 52 -6.29 -12.03 -13.80
C GLU A 52 -7.76 -11.73 -14.04
N THR A 53 -8.58 -11.72 -12.98
CA THR A 53 -10.00 -11.34 -13.07
C THR A 53 -10.17 -9.93 -13.65
N LEU A 54 -9.37 -8.97 -13.18
CA LEU A 54 -9.42 -7.59 -13.68
C LEU A 54 -8.87 -7.46 -15.10
N LYS A 55 -7.82 -8.20 -15.46
CA LYS A 55 -7.32 -8.26 -16.85
C LYS A 55 -8.39 -8.78 -17.81
N THR A 56 -9.10 -9.85 -17.44
CA THR A 56 -10.21 -10.41 -18.23
C THR A 56 -11.35 -9.40 -18.41
N ALA A 57 -11.57 -8.54 -17.41
CA ALA A 57 -12.53 -7.44 -17.50
C ALA A 57 -12.03 -6.23 -18.34
N GLY A 58 -10.80 -6.28 -18.86
CA GLY A 58 -10.23 -5.29 -19.78
C GLY A 58 -9.34 -4.21 -19.16
N PHE A 59 -8.99 -4.32 -17.88
CA PHE A 59 -8.09 -3.38 -17.19
C PHE A 59 -6.61 -3.71 -17.45
N SER A 60 -5.76 -2.68 -17.53
CA SER A 60 -4.30 -2.86 -17.47
C SER A 60 -3.85 -2.98 -16.02
N ILE A 61 -3.08 -4.01 -15.66
CA ILE A 61 -2.74 -4.30 -14.26
C ILE A 61 -1.22 -4.31 -14.05
N GLU A 62 -0.76 -3.61 -13.03
CA GLU A 62 0.60 -3.68 -12.51
C GLU A 62 0.57 -4.13 -11.04
N VAL A 63 1.47 -5.05 -10.66
CA VAL A 63 1.59 -5.55 -9.29
C VAL A 63 3.05 -5.45 -8.86
N PRO A 64 3.51 -4.30 -8.35
CA PRO A 64 4.91 -4.12 -7.96
C PRO A 64 5.28 -4.98 -6.75
N LEU A 65 6.53 -5.43 -6.70
CA LEU A 65 7.15 -5.98 -5.50
C LEU A 65 7.47 -4.84 -4.52
N LEU A 66 6.97 -4.93 -3.28
CA LEU A 66 7.10 -3.86 -2.29
C LEU A 66 8.04 -4.27 -1.15
N PRO A 67 8.71 -3.34 -0.45
CA PRO A 67 9.69 -3.65 0.58
C PRO A 67 9.17 -4.52 1.73
N TRP A 68 7.86 -4.49 2.00
CA TRP A 68 7.23 -5.34 3.02
C TRP A 68 6.84 -6.73 2.51
N SER A 69 7.28 -7.13 1.32
CA SER A 69 6.97 -8.44 0.77
C SER A 69 7.66 -9.56 1.56
N GLY A 70 7.19 -10.79 1.39
CA GLY A 70 7.83 -11.96 1.99
C GLY A 70 9.28 -12.10 1.53
N SER A 71 9.52 -11.92 0.23
CA SER A 71 10.86 -12.00 -0.38
C SER A 71 11.77 -10.81 -0.05
N ALA A 72 11.23 -9.59 0.06
CA ALA A 72 12.00 -8.39 0.37
C ALA A 72 12.26 -8.22 1.87
N ASN A 73 11.36 -8.71 2.73
CA ASN A 73 11.46 -8.75 4.19
C ASN A 73 12.02 -7.45 4.82
N TYR A 74 11.52 -6.29 4.39
CA TYR A 74 11.94 -4.96 4.85
C TYR A 74 13.42 -4.64 4.63
N SER A 75 14.09 -5.30 3.69
CA SER A 75 15.50 -5.01 3.33
C SER A 75 15.72 -3.64 2.68
N GLN A 76 14.65 -2.93 2.34
CA GLN A 76 14.68 -1.65 1.64
C GLN A 76 13.79 -0.63 2.36
N PRO A 77 14.14 0.68 2.31
CA PRO A 77 13.36 1.73 2.95
C PRO A 77 12.01 1.93 2.26
N TYR A 78 11.03 2.50 2.97
CA TYR A 78 9.69 2.76 2.48
C TYR A 78 9.67 3.63 1.21
N GLN A 79 10.63 4.55 1.03
CA GLN A 79 10.75 5.37 -0.18
C GLN A 79 10.99 4.51 -1.44
N LYS A 80 11.52 3.28 -1.31
CA LYS A 80 11.57 2.32 -2.41
C LYS A 80 10.15 1.92 -2.84
N ALA A 81 9.23 1.66 -1.90
CA ALA A 81 7.82 1.38 -2.20
C ALA A 81 7.17 2.53 -2.97
N VAL A 82 7.42 3.78 -2.55
CA VAL A 82 6.91 4.97 -3.24
C VAL A 82 7.38 5.01 -4.69
N LYS A 83 8.67 4.73 -4.94
CA LYS A 83 9.24 4.67 -6.29
C LYS A 83 8.66 3.53 -7.13
N GLU A 84 8.49 2.34 -6.56
CA GLU A 84 7.92 1.19 -7.27
C GLU A 84 6.47 1.44 -7.69
N ILE A 85 5.66 2.04 -6.80
CA ILE A 85 4.27 2.37 -7.12
C ILE A 85 4.20 3.48 -8.18
N ALA A 86 5.02 4.53 -8.05
CA ALA A 86 5.09 5.59 -9.06
C ALA A 86 5.56 5.05 -10.43
N GLY A 87 6.50 4.09 -10.43
CA GLY A 87 6.94 3.37 -11.60
C GLY A 87 5.82 2.56 -12.25
N ALA A 88 5.06 1.81 -11.45
CA ALA A 88 3.88 1.06 -11.91
C ALA A 88 2.83 1.98 -12.54
N ILE A 89 2.50 3.11 -11.90
CA ILE A 89 1.60 4.12 -12.45
C ILE A 89 2.12 4.65 -13.80
N SER A 90 3.43 4.92 -13.89
CA SER A 90 4.05 5.42 -15.11
C SER A 90 3.99 4.39 -16.25
N ARG A 91 4.22 3.10 -15.95
CA ARG A 91 4.08 2.01 -16.92
C ARG A 91 2.64 1.88 -17.43
N LEU A 92 1.65 1.92 -16.55
CA LEU A 92 0.23 1.92 -16.95
C LEU A 92 -0.10 3.10 -17.86
N ARG A 93 0.35 4.32 -17.51
CA ARG A 93 0.14 5.50 -18.36
C ARG A 93 0.81 5.36 -19.73
N ALA A 94 2.03 4.80 -19.78
CA ALA A 94 2.72 4.52 -21.03
C ALA A 94 2.00 3.47 -21.90
N GLN A 95 1.26 2.54 -21.27
CA GLN A 95 0.40 1.57 -21.95
C GLN A 95 -0.95 2.19 -22.42
N GLY A 96 -1.19 3.47 -22.18
CA GLY A 96 -2.40 4.18 -22.62
C GLY A 96 -3.47 4.36 -21.55
N ALA A 97 -3.23 3.94 -20.30
CA ALA A 97 -4.16 4.18 -19.21
C ALA A 97 -4.32 5.69 -18.95
N ARG A 98 -5.54 6.19 -19.13
CA ARG A 98 -5.94 7.58 -18.87
C ARG A 98 -6.46 7.76 -17.44
N ARG A 99 -7.00 6.68 -16.86
CA ARG A 99 -7.46 6.61 -15.47
C ARG A 99 -6.55 5.65 -14.71
N ILE A 100 -6.16 6.04 -13.50
CA ILE A 100 -5.34 5.21 -12.63
C ILE A 100 -6.11 4.94 -11.35
N VAL A 101 -6.19 3.66 -10.98
CA VAL A 101 -6.68 3.19 -9.70
C VAL A 101 -5.52 2.58 -8.94
N VAL A 102 -5.41 2.87 -7.65
CA VAL A 102 -4.50 2.16 -6.75
C VAL A 102 -5.36 1.35 -5.78
N ALA A 103 -5.25 0.03 -5.83
CA ALA A 103 -5.98 -0.87 -4.97
C ALA A 103 -5.00 -1.65 -4.09
N GLY A 104 -5.31 -1.83 -2.82
CA GLY A 104 -4.38 -2.48 -1.90
C GLY A 104 -5.04 -3.32 -0.83
N HIS A 105 -4.41 -4.45 -0.51
CA HIS A 105 -4.83 -5.35 0.55
C HIS A 105 -4.01 -5.15 1.83
N SER A 106 -4.65 -5.11 3.00
CA SER A 106 -3.97 -5.01 4.30
C SER A 106 -3.03 -3.80 4.37
N LEU A 107 -1.73 -3.99 4.61
CA LEU A 107 -0.71 -2.92 4.56
C LEU A 107 -0.70 -2.19 3.19
N GLY A 108 -0.93 -2.92 2.09
CA GLY A 108 -1.08 -2.33 0.76
C GLY A 108 -2.30 -1.39 0.68
N GLY A 109 -3.36 -1.66 1.44
CA GLY A 109 -4.53 -0.78 1.54
C GLY A 109 -4.16 0.58 2.14
N ASN A 110 -3.37 0.61 3.20
CA ASN A 110 -2.85 1.87 3.73
C ASN A 110 -1.94 2.61 2.76
N ALA A 111 -1.11 1.89 2.01
CA ALA A 111 -0.30 2.49 0.95
C ALA A 111 -1.18 3.09 -0.17
N ALA A 112 -2.30 2.44 -0.52
CA ALA A 112 -3.29 2.98 -1.46
C ALA A 112 -3.97 4.24 -0.91
N LEU A 113 -4.33 4.27 0.38
CA LEU A 113 -4.88 5.44 1.05
C LEU A 113 -3.91 6.62 1.03
N ARG A 114 -2.61 6.38 1.30
CA ARG A 114 -1.56 7.40 1.19
C ARG A 114 -1.47 7.98 -0.22
N TRP A 115 -1.67 7.17 -1.26
CA TRP A 115 -1.67 7.70 -2.63
C TRP A 115 -2.90 8.54 -2.94
N ALA A 116 -4.07 8.16 -2.42
CA ALA A 116 -5.29 8.96 -2.55
C ALA A 116 -5.14 10.38 -1.98
N THR A 117 -4.28 10.57 -0.96
CA THR A 117 -4.03 11.87 -0.35
C THR A 117 -2.87 12.65 -0.97
N THR A 118 -2.10 12.04 -1.88
CA THR A 118 -0.88 12.66 -2.44
C THR A 118 -0.87 12.81 -3.97
N ASP A 119 -1.73 12.09 -4.70
CA ASP A 119 -1.94 12.32 -6.14
C ASP A 119 -3.42 12.60 -6.44
N GLU A 120 -3.74 13.88 -6.64
CA GLU A 120 -5.11 14.31 -6.96
C GLU A 120 -5.63 13.79 -8.31
N ARG A 121 -4.74 13.29 -9.19
CA ARG A 121 -5.09 12.75 -10.50
C ARG A 121 -5.50 11.28 -10.44
N LEU A 122 -5.46 10.67 -9.26
CA LEU A 122 -5.90 9.31 -9.06
C LEU A 122 -7.43 9.23 -9.28
N ALA A 123 -7.86 8.31 -10.14
CA ALA A 123 -9.28 8.14 -10.44
C ALA A 123 -10.03 7.52 -9.25
N ALA A 124 -9.39 6.58 -8.55
CA ALA A 124 -9.91 5.99 -7.32
C ALA A 124 -8.78 5.32 -6.51
N ALA A 125 -9.03 5.19 -5.21
CA ALA A 125 -8.30 4.24 -4.36
C ALA A 125 -9.28 3.18 -3.84
N VAL A 126 -8.84 1.92 -3.82
CA VAL A 126 -9.64 0.79 -3.33
C VAL A 126 -8.92 0.15 -2.16
N LEU A 127 -9.61 0.06 -1.02
CA LEU A 127 -9.05 -0.45 0.23
C LEU A 127 -9.64 -1.82 0.53
N LEU A 128 -8.83 -2.87 0.44
CA LEU A 128 -9.24 -4.25 0.72
C LEU A 128 -8.72 -4.63 2.11
N ALA A 129 -9.62 -4.65 3.11
CA ALA A 129 -9.25 -4.93 4.51
C ALA A 129 -8.00 -4.15 4.96
N PRO A 130 -7.99 -2.80 4.89
CA PRO A 130 -6.82 -2.00 5.22
C PRO A 130 -6.36 -2.24 6.66
N ALA A 131 -5.05 -2.30 6.88
CA ALA A 131 -4.45 -2.63 8.16
C ALA A 131 -3.17 -1.84 8.43
N HIS A 132 -2.73 -1.86 9.69
CA HIS A 132 -1.67 -1.06 10.31
C HIS A 132 -2.11 0.37 10.67
N PHE A 133 -1.75 0.84 11.86
CA PHE A 133 -1.97 2.22 12.30
C PHE A 133 -0.82 2.56 13.24
N PRO A 134 0.31 3.07 12.72
CA PRO A 134 1.54 3.23 13.50
C PRO A 134 1.40 4.23 14.65
N GLU A 135 0.44 5.15 14.56
CA GLU A 135 0.12 6.11 15.61
C GLU A 135 -0.81 5.55 16.70
N GLY A 136 -1.32 4.33 16.52
CA GLY A 136 -2.21 3.69 17.50
C GLY A 136 -1.46 3.20 18.75
N ASP A 137 -2.12 3.24 19.90
CA ASP A 137 -1.56 2.86 21.20
C ASP A 137 -0.84 1.50 21.19
N THR A 138 -1.41 0.50 20.52
CA THR A 138 -0.82 -0.83 20.42
C THR A 138 0.53 -0.79 19.69
N ALA A 139 0.61 -0.05 18.58
CA ALA A 139 1.85 0.07 17.81
C ALA A 139 2.91 0.83 18.62
N LEU A 140 2.52 1.93 19.27
CA LEU A 140 3.41 2.71 20.14
C LEU A 140 3.94 1.91 21.32
N LYS A 141 3.09 1.09 21.96
CA LYS A 141 3.50 0.20 23.07
C LYS A 141 4.46 -0.90 22.61
N LEU A 142 4.23 -1.51 21.45
CA LEU A 142 5.06 -2.60 20.95
C LEU A 142 6.39 -2.11 20.36
N ALA A 143 6.38 -1.01 19.62
CA ALA A 143 7.54 -0.54 18.87
C ALA A 143 8.28 0.65 19.52
N GLY A 144 7.75 1.26 20.58
CA GLY A 144 8.26 2.52 21.14
C GLY A 144 9.74 2.49 21.52
N GLU A 145 10.20 1.40 22.14
CA GLU A 145 11.62 1.20 22.47
C GLU A 145 12.48 1.08 21.21
N SER A 146 12.03 0.31 20.22
CA SER A 146 12.71 0.15 18.95
C SER A 146 12.81 1.47 18.17
N VAL A 147 11.75 2.27 18.18
CA VAL A 147 11.72 3.62 17.58
C VAL A 147 12.71 4.54 18.30
N THR A 148 12.77 4.51 19.63
CA THR A 148 13.71 5.32 20.43
C THR A 148 15.15 4.94 20.12
N LYS A 149 15.46 3.65 20.17
CA LYS A 149 16.77 3.08 19.83
C LYS A 149 17.20 3.45 18.41
N ALA A 150 16.32 3.33 17.43
CA ALA A 150 16.63 3.70 16.05
C ALA A 150 16.96 5.20 15.92
N ARG A 151 16.21 6.07 16.61
CA ARG A 151 16.47 7.53 16.61
C ARG A 151 17.83 7.86 17.24
N GLU A 152 18.23 7.15 18.29
CA GLU A 152 19.55 7.32 18.92
C GLU A 152 20.68 6.92 17.97
N ILE A 153 20.56 5.77 17.29
CA ILE A 153 21.51 5.33 16.27
C ILE A 153 21.64 6.37 15.14
N LEU A 154 20.52 6.94 14.68
CA LEU A 154 20.55 7.99 13.66
C LEU A 154 21.21 9.30 14.17
N ARG A 155 20.98 9.69 15.42
CA ARG A 155 21.62 10.88 16.03
C ARG A 155 23.14 10.71 16.17
N ALA A 156 23.60 9.49 16.41
CA ALA A 156 25.02 9.16 16.40
C ALA A 156 25.65 9.15 14.99
N LYS A 157 24.88 9.50 13.94
CA LYS A 157 25.27 9.46 12.52
C LYS A 157 25.64 8.07 12.00
N SER A 158 25.10 7.02 12.63
CA SER A 158 25.33 5.62 12.27
C SER A 158 24.16 5.03 11.49
N ALA A 159 23.70 5.71 10.42
CA ALA A 159 22.44 5.38 9.73
C ALA A 159 22.36 3.95 9.16
N ASN A 160 23.50 3.40 8.73
CA ASN A 160 23.61 2.05 8.18
C ASN A 160 23.88 0.99 9.26
N GLN A 161 23.95 1.37 10.53
CA GLN A 161 24.11 0.41 11.61
C GLN A 161 22.84 -0.42 11.73
N THR A 162 23.01 -1.71 11.53
CA THR A 162 21.96 -2.71 11.70
C THR A 162 21.74 -3.02 13.17
N SER A 163 20.48 -3.16 13.57
CA SER A 163 20.13 -3.62 14.91
C SER A 163 18.78 -4.33 14.91
N ASP A 164 18.47 -4.96 16.03
CA ASP A 164 17.20 -5.59 16.30
C ASP A 164 16.12 -4.55 16.60
N PHE A 165 15.04 -4.62 15.83
CA PHE A 165 13.87 -3.77 15.98
C PHE A 165 12.57 -4.57 15.89
N VAL A 166 11.60 -4.21 16.73
CA VAL A 166 10.27 -4.84 16.76
C VAL A 166 9.44 -4.36 15.57
N GLU A 167 8.87 -5.33 14.86
CA GLU A 167 7.96 -5.10 13.75
C GLU A 167 6.50 -5.27 14.20
N VAL A 168 5.62 -4.35 13.77
CA VAL A 168 4.21 -4.29 14.18
C VAL A 168 3.22 -4.64 13.05
N PRO A 169 2.20 -5.47 13.30
CA PRO A 169 1.72 -5.87 14.62
C PRO A 169 2.25 -7.23 15.11
N SER A 170 3.17 -7.87 14.37
CA SER A 170 3.52 -9.27 14.67
C SER A 170 4.32 -9.43 15.97
N GLY A 171 4.97 -8.35 16.43
CA GLY A 171 5.86 -8.37 17.59
C GLY A 171 7.20 -9.06 17.31
N LYS A 172 7.44 -9.52 16.07
CA LYS A 172 8.70 -10.16 15.68
C LYS A 172 9.81 -9.13 15.64
N THR A 173 11.00 -9.57 16.03
CA THR A 173 12.22 -8.79 15.86
C THR A 173 12.76 -8.99 14.45
N LEU A 174 13.08 -7.89 13.79
CA LEU A 174 13.78 -7.86 12.52
C LEU A 174 15.16 -7.23 12.70
N LEU A 175 16.14 -7.79 12.02
CA LEU A 175 17.50 -7.26 11.96
C LEU A 175 17.65 -6.38 10.71
N LEU A 176 17.61 -5.06 10.87
CA LEU A 176 17.71 -4.11 9.75
C LEU A 176 18.42 -2.81 10.13
N PRO A 177 18.86 -1.98 9.15
CA PRO A 177 19.43 -0.66 9.43
C PRO A 177 18.41 0.28 10.11
N ALA A 178 18.87 1.09 11.06
CA ALA A 178 18.01 2.06 11.76
C ALA A 178 17.29 3.03 10.81
N ALA A 179 17.95 3.42 9.71
CA ALA A 179 17.35 4.29 8.69
C ALA A 179 16.21 3.61 7.92
N VAL A 180 16.27 2.29 7.73
CA VAL A 180 15.21 1.51 7.08
C VAL A 180 14.05 1.29 8.05
N TYR A 181 14.33 1.14 9.34
CA TYR A 181 13.30 0.95 10.35
C TYR A 181 12.39 2.17 10.54
N LEU A 182 12.96 3.38 10.43
CA LEU A 182 12.24 4.64 10.60
C LEU A 182 11.75 5.28 9.29
N SER A 183 11.91 4.59 8.15
CA SER A 183 11.62 5.14 6.83
C SER A 183 10.14 5.25 6.49
#